data_AF-A0A031JRY0-F1
#
_entry.id   AF-A0A031JRY0-F1
#
_cell.length_a   1.000
_cell.length_b   1.000
_cell.length_c   1.000
_cell.angle_alpha   90.00
_cell.angle_beta   90.00
_cell.angle_gamma   90.00
#
_symmetry.space_group_name_H-M   'P 1'
#
loop_
_entity.id
_entity.type
_entity.pdbx_description
1 polymer ?
#
loop_
_entity_poly.entity_id
_entity_poly.type
_entity_poly.pdbx_seq_one_letter_code
_entity_poly.pdbx_strand_id
1 'polypeptide(L)' 'MNENRLMAVLAFVIFVPAAIFAFRDWREGKARLMLFSRARNPILTTKAADPRKFALYTAFNVALCGVVAIFAVLLFFKPE' A
#
# COMPACT_ATOMS: atom_id res chain seq x y z
N MET A 1 -24.15 -8.98 -7.57
CA MET A 1 -23.25 -8.06 -6.84
C MET A 1 -23.15 -6.80 -7.68
N ASN A 2 -23.53 -5.62 -7.15
CA ASN A 2 -23.39 -4.35 -7.87
C ASN A 2 -21.92 -4.08 -8.24
N GLU A 3 -21.71 -3.42 -9.38
CA GLU A 3 -20.43 -2.94 -9.88
C GLU A 3 -19.57 -2.26 -8.81
N ASN A 4 -20.16 -1.42 -7.95
CA ASN A 4 -19.44 -0.77 -6.84
C ASN A 4 -18.82 -1.79 -5.86
N ARG A 5 -19.57 -2.83 -5.49
CA ARG A 5 -19.10 -3.90 -4.60
C ARG A 5 -18.08 -4.80 -5.28
N LEU A 6 -18.26 -5.08 -6.57
CA LEU A 6 -17.26 -5.80 -7.36
C LEU A 6 -15.94 -5.06 -7.39
N MET A 7 -15.97 -3.76 -7.68
CA MET A 7 -14.78 -2.90 -7.71
C MET A 7 -14.10 -2.82 -6.35
N ALA A 8 -14.88 -2.75 -5.26
CA ALA A 8 -14.33 -2.80 -3.90
C ALA A 8 -13.60 -4.12 -3.61
N VAL A 9 -14.21 -5.26 -3.96
CA VAL A 9 -13.58 -6.59 -3.78
C VAL A 9 -12.30 -6.71 -4.59
N LEU A 10 -12.31 -6.27 -5.85
CA LEU A 10 -11.11 -6.26 -6.70
C LEU A 10 -10.01 -5.37 -6.11
N ALA A 11 -10.37 -4.19 -5.61
CA ALA A 11 -9.44 -3.31 -4.92
C ALA A 11 -8.80 -4.01 -3.71
N PHE A 12 -9.59 -4.69 -2.88
CA PHE A 12 -9.05 -5.45 -1.73
C PHE A 12 -8.12 -6.58 -2.15
N VAL A 13 -8.47 -7.35 -3.18
CA VAL A 13 -7.64 -8.47 -3.67
C VAL A 13 -6.26 -8.00 -4.13
N ILE A 14 -6.16 -6.84 -4.77
CA ILE A 14 -4.89 -6.26 -5.20
C ILE A 14 -4.14 -5.61 -4.02
N PHE A 15 -4.88 -4.92 -3.16
CA PHE A 15 -4.33 -4.12 -2.07
C PHE A 15 -3.75 -4.96 -0.94
N VAL A 16 -4.45 -6.02 -0.51
CA VAL A 16 -4.07 -6.82 0.68
C VAL A 16 -2.66 -7.41 0.54
N PRO A 17 -2.27 -8.06 -0.58
CA PRO A 17 -0.91 -8.54 -0.75
C PRO A 17 0.14 -7.42 -0.67
N ALA A 18 -0.13 -6.26 -1.27
CA ALA A 18 0.78 -5.11 -1.23
C ALA A 18 0.97 -4.59 0.20
N ALA A 19 -0.11 -4.47 0.97
CA ALA A 19 -0.06 -4.07 2.37
C ALA A 19 0.74 -5.06 3.23
N ILE A 20 0.55 -6.37 3.01
CA ILE A 20 1.31 -7.43 3.69
C ILE A 20 2.80 -7.30 3.37
N PHE A 21 3.17 -7.09 2.10
CA PHE A 21 4.57 -6.94 1.71
C PHE A 21 5.23 -5.71 2.35
N ALA A 22 4.57 -4.56 2.34
CA ALA A 22 5.13 -3.38 2.99
C ALA A 22 5.23 -3.51 4.52
N PHE A 23 4.28 -4.21 5.15
CA PHE A 23 4.38 -4.49 6.57
C PHE A 23 5.58 -5.40 6.89
N ARG A 24 5.83 -6.41 6.06
CA ARG A 24 7.02 -7.27 6.17
C ARG A 24 8.31 -6.48 5.96
N ASP A 25 8.38 -5.67 4.91
CA ASP A 25 9.53 -4.80 4.64
C ASP A 25 9.83 -3.91 5.85
N TRP A 26 8.80 -3.26 6.41
CA TRP A 26 8.95 -2.39 7.58
C TRP A 26 9.51 -3.14 8.79
N ARG A 27 9.03 -4.36 9.06
CA ARG A 27 9.56 -5.23 10.14
C ARG A 27 11.02 -5.62 9.91
N GLU A 28 11.43 -5.77 8.66
CA GLU A 28 12.83 -6.05 8.29
C GLU A 28 13.70 -4.78 8.24
N GLY A 29 13.17 -3.61 8.60
CA GLY A 29 13.88 -2.33 8.53
C GLY A 29 14.13 -1.86 7.10
N LYS A 30 13.34 -2.34 6.15
CA LYS A 30 13.35 -1.95 4.73
C LYS A 30 12.10 -1.16 4.39
N ALA A 31 12.19 -0.26 3.43
CA ALA A 31 11.03 0.40 2.87
C ALA A 31 11.19 0.48 1.35
N ARG A 32 10.27 -0.18 0.63
CA ARG A 32 10.09 -0.03 -0.81
C ARG A 32 8.93 0.91 -1.06
N LEU A 33 9.12 1.95 -1.86
CA LEU A 33 8.01 2.84 -2.23
C LEU A 33 6.98 2.05 -3.04
N MET A 34 5.72 1.99 -2.61
CA MET A 34 4.69 1.18 -3.31
C MET A 34 4.34 1.76 -4.68
N LEU A 35 4.18 3.09 -4.75
CA LEU A 35 4.01 3.79 -6.02
C LEU A 35 5.38 4.13 -6.59
N PHE A 36 5.47 4.22 -7.91
CA PHE A 36 6.69 4.57 -8.66
C PHE A 36 7.82 3.53 -8.66
N SER A 37 7.77 2.53 -7.79
CA SER A 37 8.70 1.40 -7.83
C SER A 37 8.32 0.43 -8.95
N ARG A 38 9.27 0.15 -9.83
CA ARG A 38 9.10 -0.84 -10.91
C ARG A 38 9.80 -2.14 -10.51
N ALA A 39 9.27 -3.28 -10.95
CA ALA A 39 9.86 -4.59 -10.64
C ALA A 39 11.36 -4.69 -11.02
N ARG A 40 11.79 -4.03 -12.11
CA ARG A 40 13.18 -4.04 -12.57
C ARG A 40 14.07 -2.96 -11.93
N ASN A 41 13.49 -1.93 -11.34
CA ASN A 41 14.24 -0.86 -10.66
C ASN A 41 13.47 -0.44 -9.39
N PRO A 42 13.60 -1.24 -8.31
CA PRO A 42 12.85 -0.98 -7.11
C PRO A 42 13.42 0.22 -6.36
N ILE A 43 12.56 1.18 -6.04
CA ILE A 43 12.91 2.31 -5.17
C ILE A 43 12.88 1.80 -3.73
N LEU A 44 14.05 1.40 -3.22
CA LEU A 44 14.23 0.80 -1.91
C LEU A 44 15.17 1.65 -1.05
N THR A 45 14.89 1.68 0.25
CA THR A 45 15.80 2.20 1.28
C THR A 45 15.77 1.28 2.49
N THR A 46 16.77 1.39 3.36
CA THR A 46 16.79 0.70 4.65
C THR A 46 16.93 1.73 5.76
N LYS A 47 16.42 1.39 6.96
CA LYS A 47 16.55 2.25 8.15
C LYS A 47 18.02 2.52 8.51
N ALA A 48 18.90 1.54 8.26
CA ALA A 48 20.32 1.66 8.53
C ALA A 48 21.05 2.56 7.54
N ALA A 49 20.66 2.55 6.26
CA ALA A 49 21.30 3.35 5.22
C ALA A 49 20.85 4.83 5.27
N ASP A 50 19.54 5.06 5.41
CA ASP A 50 18.98 6.41 5.49
C ASP A 50 17.70 6.40 6.33
N PRO A 51 17.78 6.75 7.63
CA PRO A 51 16.64 6.75 8.54
C PRO A 51 15.53 7.74 8.13
N ARG A 52 15.91 8.89 7.54
CA ARG A 52 14.94 9.93 7.13
C ARG A 52 14.14 9.46 5.93
N LYS A 53 14.83 8.94 4.91
CA LYS A 53 14.19 8.40 3.71
C LYS A 53 13.36 7.16 4.02
N PHE A 54 13.83 6.30 4.94
CA PHE A 54 13.05 5.16 5.43
C PHE A 54 11.73 5.62 6.08
N ALA A 55 11.78 6.62 6.97
CA ALA A 55 10.59 7.16 7.61
C ALA A 55 9.62 7.76 6.58
N LEU A 56 10.14 8.52 5.61
CA LEU A 56 9.33 9.11 4.54
C LEU A 56 8.63 8.04 3.69
N TYR A 57 9.36 7.01 3.26
CA TYR A 57 8.80 5.95 2.42
C TYR A 57 7.78 5.11 3.19
N THR A 58 8.05 4.83 4.47
CA THR A 58 7.10 4.14 5.34
C THR A 58 5.83 4.97 5.51
N ALA A 59 5.95 6.27 5.84
CA ALA A 59 4.80 7.17 5.99
C ALA A 59 3.97 7.26 4.71
N PHE A 60 4.64 7.38 3.55
CA PHE A 60 3.97 7.39 2.26
C PHE A 60 3.19 6.10 1.99
N ASN A 61 3.80 4.93 2.25
CA ASN A 61 3.12 3.64 2.09
C ASN A 61 1.93 3.50 3.04
N VAL A 62 2.04 3.96 4.28
CA VAL A 62 0.92 3.95 5.25
C VAL A 62 -0.21 4.84 4.77
N ALA A 63 0.09 6.07 4.31
CA ALA A 63 -0.91 6.98 3.77
C ALA A 63 -1.61 6.38 2.55
N LEU A 64 -0.85 5.80 1.62
CA LEU A 64 -1.40 5.12 0.44
C LEU A 64 -2.31 3.97 0.84
N CYS A 65 -1.88 3.13 1.79
CA CYS A 65 -2.67 2.03 2.30
C CYS A 65 -3.99 2.50 2.94
N GLY A 66 -3.93 3.57 3.74
CA GLY A 66 -5.09 4.17 4.37
C GLY A 66 -6.09 4.68 3.33
N VAL A 67 -5.62 5.40 2.31
CA VAL A 67 -6.48 5.90 1.22
C VAL A 67 -7.16 4.74 0.50
N VAL A 68 -6.42 3.74 0.04
CA VAL A 68 -7.00 2.60 -0.68
C VAL A 68 -8.01 1.84 0.17
N ALA A 69 -7.69 1.58 1.44
CA ALA A 69 -8.60 0.90 2.37
C ALA A 69 -9.89 1.69 2.58
N ILE A 70 -9.80 3.00 2.82
CA ILE A 70 -10.97 3.87 3.02
C ILE A 70 -11.85 3.87 1.77
N PHE A 71 -11.27 4.07 0.58
CA PHE A 71 -12.04 4.09 -0.66
C PHE A 71 -12.68 2.74 -0.98
N ALA A 72 -11.99 1.62 -0.73
CA ALA A 72 -12.55 0.30 -0.91
C ALA A 72 -13.74 0.05 0.03
N VAL A 73 -13.64 0.47 1.30
CA VAL A 73 -14.76 0.41 2.26
C VAL A 73 -15.93 1.28 1.80
N LEU A 74 -15.68 2.53 1.40
CA LEU A 74 -16.72 3.44 0.92
C LEU A 74 -17.43 2.90 -0.32
N LEU A 75 -16.69 2.32 -1.27
CA LEU A 75 -17.27 1.68 -2.46
C LEU A 75 -18.12 0.47 -2.11
N PHE A 76 -17.70 -0.33 -1.12
CA PHE A 76 -18.45 -1.50 -0.70
C PHE A 76 -19.81 -1.15 -0.09
N PHE A 77 -19.85 -0.10 0.73
CA PHE A 77 -21.07 0.36 1.41
C PHE A 77 -21.86 1.42 0.64
N LYS A 78 -21.38 1.85 -0.53
CA LYS A 78 -22.09 2.82 -1.36
C LYS A 78 -23.49 2.29 -1.70
N PRO A 79 -24.56 3.00 -1.32
CA PRO A 79 -25.92 2.64 -1.73
C PRO A 79 -26.05 2.71 -3.26
N GLU A 80 -26.84 1.80 -3.83
CA GLU A 80 -27.06 1.72 -5.29
C GLU A 80 -27.87 2.90 -5.81
#